data_AF-A0A0U1DGY9-F1
#
_entry.id   AF-A0A0U1DGY9-F1
#
_cell.length_a   1.000
_cell.length_b   1.000
_cell.length_c   1.000
_cell.angle_alpha   90.00
_cell.angle_beta   90.00
_cell.angle_gamma   90.00
#
_symmetry.space_group_name_H-M   'P 1'
#
loop_
_entity.id
_entity.type
_entity.pdbx_description
1 polymer ?
#
loop_
_entity_poly.entity_id
_entity_poly.type
_entity_poly.pdbx_seq_one_letter_code
_entity_poly.pdbx_strand_id
1 'polypeptide(L)' 'MTGLLDALWSLSLLGADRRRDLARITVEDLENVLTAAALTAALTVGRAGADLPDRATRDGAQG' A
#
# COMPACT_ATOMS: atom_id res chain seq x y z
N MET A 1 -2.23 7.68 -2.41
CA MET A 1 -3.01 6.72 -3.23
C MET A 1 -2.15 5.59 -3.78
N THR A 2 -0.96 5.85 -4.33
CA THR A 2 -0.10 4.80 -4.93
C THR A 2 0.25 3.65 -3.99
N GLY A 3 0.66 3.93 -2.75
CA GLY A 3 0.97 2.87 -1.78
C GLY A 3 -0.23 1.98 -1.39
N LEU A 4 -1.44 2.55 -1.39
CA LEU A 4 -2.67 1.77 -1.17
C LEU A 4 -2.94 0.81 -2.33
N LEU A 5 -2.81 1.31 -3.56
CA LEU A 5 -3.01 0.51 -4.77
C LEU A 5 -1.95 -0.58 -4.90
N ASP A 6 -0.68 -0.29 -4.58
CA ASP A 6 0.40 -1.27 -4.59
C ASP A 6 0.19 -2.41 -3.57
N ALA A 7 -0.25 -2.07 -2.36
CA ALA A 7 -0.56 -3.06 -1.33
C ALA A 7 -1.74 -3.96 -1.75
N LEU A 8 -2.84 -3.38 -2.25
CA LEU A 8 -3.98 -4.15 -2.76
C LEU A 8 -3.64 -4.99 -4.00
N TRP A 9 -2.73 -4.51 -4.86
CA TRP A 9 -2.19 -5.27 -5.98
C TRP A 9 -1.45 -6.51 -5.49
N SER A 10 -0.62 -6.36 -4.46
CA SER A 10 0.16 -7.45 -3.87
C SER A 10 -0.72 -8.54 -3.24
N LEU A 11 -1.90 -8.16 -2.74
CA LEU A 11 -2.94 -9.09 -2.26
C LEU A 11 -3.81 -9.69 -3.39
N SER A 12 -3.55 -9.35 -4.66
CA SER A 12 -4.36 -9.80 -5.81
C SER A 12 -5.84 -9.40 -5.73
N LEU A 13 -6.15 -8.26 -5.11
CA LEU A 13 -7.53 -7.80 -4.87
C LEU A 13 -8.04 -6.77 -5.89
N LEU A 14 -7.23 -6.40 -6.87
CA LEU A 14 -7.62 -5.41 -7.88
C LEU A 14 -8.31 -6.06 -9.07
N GLY A 15 -9.33 -5.37 -9.60
CA GLY A 15 -10.13 -5.81 -10.75
C GLY A 15 -11.62 -5.94 -10.42
N ALA A 16 -12.47 -5.89 -11.46
CA ALA A 16 -13.91 -5.96 -11.28
C ALA A 16 -14.36 -7.30 -10.66
N ASP A 17 -13.72 -8.40 -11.06
CA ASP A 17 -14.03 -9.74 -10.57
C ASP A 17 -13.63 -9.94 -9.09
N ARG A 18 -12.69 -9.11 -8.58
CA ARG A 18 -12.18 -9.18 -7.21
C ARG A 18 -12.96 -8.33 -6.21
N ARG A 19 -13.94 -7.52 -6.64
CA ARG A 19 -14.67 -6.60 -5.73
C ARG A 19 -15.31 -7.30 -4.53
N ARG A 20 -15.84 -8.52 -4.72
CA ARG A 20 -16.43 -9.30 -3.62
C ARG A 20 -15.36 -9.81 -2.65
N ASP A 21 -14.17 -10.13 -3.14
CA ASP A 21 -13.04 -10.55 -2.31
C ASP A 21 -12.51 -9.35 -1.51
N LEU A 22 -12.35 -8.19 -2.17
CA LEU A 22 -11.97 -6.94 -1.52
C LEU A 22 -12.98 -6.52 -0.44
N ALA A 23 -14.29 -6.70 -0.67
CA ALA A 23 -15.32 -6.40 0.32
C ALA A 23 -15.31 -7.35 1.54
N ARG A 24 -14.59 -8.48 1.46
CA ARG A 24 -14.51 -9.50 2.51
C ARG A 24 -13.13 -9.59 3.17
N ILE A 25 -12.22 -8.65 2.89
CA ILE A 25 -10.91 -8.65 3.54
C ILE A 25 -11.04 -8.64 5.05
N THR A 26 -10.03 -9.20 5.71
CA THR A 26 -9.96 -9.17 7.16
C THR A 26 -9.55 -7.77 7.65
N VAL A 27 -9.73 -7.52 8.94
CA VAL A 27 -9.21 -6.29 9.56
C VAL A 27 -7.68 -6.27 9.48
N GLU A 28 -7.02 -7.42 9.62
CA GLU A 28 -5.57 -7.56 9.47
C GLU A 28 -5.09 -7.16 8.07
N ASP A 29 -5.76 -7.63 7.01
CA ASP A 29 -5.47 -7.21 5.64
C ASP A 29 -5.61 -5.70 5.46
N LEU A 30 -6.66 -5.12 6.04
CA LEU A 30 -6.91 -3.68 5.99
C LEU A 30 -5.81 -2.90 6.72
N GLU A 31 -5.42 -3.33 7.93
CA GLU A 31 -4.34 -2.73 8.71
C GLU A 31 -3.00 -2.78 7.96
N ASN A 32 -2.68 -3.92 7.35
CA ASN A 32 -1.47 -4.10 6.56
C ASN A 32 -1.44 -3.15 5.35
N VAL A 33 -2.55 -3.06 4.62
CA VAL A 33 -2.70 -2.18 3.47
C VAL A 33 -2.58 -0.70 3.85
N LEU A 34 -3.24 -0.29 4.94
CA LEU A 34 -3.16 1.09 5.43
C LEU A 34 -1.77 1.44 5.96
N THR A 35 -1.11 0.51 6.65
CA THR A 35 0.27 0.69 7.14
C THR A 35 1.24 0.89 5.98
N ALA A 36 1.18 0.04 4.96
CA ALA A 36 2.00 0.17 3.76
C ALA A 36 1.72 1.49 3.01
N ALA A 37 0.46 1.90 2.92
CA ALA A 37 0.07 3.17 2.31
C ALA A 37 0.57 4.39 3.09
N ALA A 38 0.48 4.35 4.41
CA ALA A 38 0.96 5.41 5.30
C ALA A 38 2.48 5.54 5.26
N LEU A 39 3.22 4.42 5.30
CA LEU A 39 4.67 4.43 5.17
C LEU A 39 5.11 5.02 3.83
N THR A 40 4.47 4.60 2.73
CA THR A 40 4.75 5.14 1.39
C THR A 40 4.51 6.66 1.35
N ALA A 41 3.42 7.13 1.95
CA ALA A 41 3.12 8.55 2.03
C ALA A 41 4.14 9.31 2.88
N ALA A 42 4.53 8.78 4.05
CA ALA A 42 5.53 9.37 4.93
C ALA A 42 6.89 9.53 4.23
N LEU A 43 7.35 8.48 3.55
CA LEU A 43 8.59 8.52 2.77
C LEU A 43 8.51 9.51 1.59
N THR A 44 7.34 9.64 0.96
CA THR A 44 7.13 10.58 -0.15
C THR A 44 7.23 12.03 0.33
N VAL A 45 6.56 12.36 1.45
CA VAL A 45 6.55 13.75 1.97
C VAL A 45 7.78 14.11 2.79
N GLY A 46 8.59 13.12 3.20
CA GLY A 46 9.84 13.32 3.93
C GLY A 46 10.98 13.92 3.09
N ARG A 47 10.78 14.05 1.78
CA ARG A 47 11.74 14.61 0.82
C ARG A 47 11.08 15.67 -0.05
N ALA A 48 11.87 16.59 -0.58
CA ALA A 48 11.35 17.68 -1.39
C ALA A 48 10.72 17.13 -2.69
N GLY A 49 9.48 17.53 -2.97
CA GLY A 49 8.73 17.08 -4.14
C GLY A 49 7.88 15.83 -3.90
N ALA A 50 7.05 15.47 -4.88
CA ALA A 50 6.25 14.23 -4.85
C ALA A 50 7.09 13.02 -5.25
N ASP A 51 8.24 12.87 -4.60
CA ASP A 51 9.22 11.87 -4.92
C ASP A 51 8.80 10.54 -4.25
N LEU A 52 8.31 9.58 -5.04
CA LEU A 52 7.75 8.31 -4.56
C LEU A 52 8.85 7.25 -4.34
N PRO A 53 8.92 6.55 -3.19
CA PRO A 53 9.93 5.50 -2.98
C PRO A 53 9.69 4.30 -3.89
N ASP A 54 10.76 3.60 -4.24
CA ASP A 54 10.65 2.25 -4.81
C ASP A 54 10.33 1.22 -3.71
N ARG A 55 10.03 -0.02 -4.13
CA ARG A 55 9.67 -1.09 -3.17
C ARG A 55 10.82 -1.44 -2.23
N ALA A 56 12.06 -1.48 -2.71
CA ALA A 56 13.22 -1.78 -1.87
C ALA A 56 13.40 -0.75 -0.74
N THR A 57 13.23 0.54 -1.05
CA THR A 57 13.30 1.63 -0.06
C THR A 57 12.17 1.54 0.95
N ARG A 58 10.94 1.24 0.49
CA ARG A 58 9.78 1.06 1.35
C ARG A 58 9.95 -0.14 2.29
N ASP A 59 10.38 -1.28 1.75
CA ASP A 59 10.54 -2.53 2.50
C ASP A 59 11.65 -2.42 3.55
N GLY A 60 12.74 -1.71 3.22
CA GLY A 60 13.81 -1.40 4.16
C GLY A 60 13.40 -0.49 5.32
N ALA A 61 12.33 0.31 5.16
CA ALA A 61 11.78 1.17 6.21
C ALA A 61 10.67 0.51 7.03
N GLN A 62 10.26 -0.72 6.66
CA GLN A 62 9.24 -1.50 7.36
C GLN A 62 9.82 -2.33 8.53
N GLY A 63 11.15 -2.36 8.67
CA GLY A 63 11.91 -3.12 9.68
C GLY A 63 12.28 -2.32 10.92
#